data_AF-A0A662F637-F1
#
_entry.id   AF-A0A662F637-F1
#
_cell.length_a   1.000
_cell.length_b   1.000
_cell.length_c   1.000
_cell.angle_alpha   90.00
_cell.angle_beta   90.00
_cell.angle_gamma   90.00
#
_symmetry.space_group_name_H-M   'P 1'
#
loop_
_entity.id
_entity.type
_entity.pdbx_description
1 polymer ?
#
loop_
_entity_poly.entity_id
_entity_poly.type
_entity_poly.pdbx_seq_one_letter_code
_entity_poly.pdbx_strand_id
1 'polypeptide(L)'
;MFPEKEIVTIWLNQQGYLVVRDINAGKNKVVDCLAFKLEKGQLKKAIHVEVSVSVAGEHVAEVQKKFSDALVQKAIRQYLAKYSQTKDYSKLLVMNSPSLEKIGDIEVKPFEAVFIEVLAKLDRKDYSNPTVRTLQLLKHTILTEPEQLRALMEGFKQNGAISNQTLEAMLEQLSHLPEMMRVLAKSRNKRVLEESFKGSPLAKPEALAKLVISSLTTRSFNQFLKELFQHEKAKRFTKKKSPKQKTLQVFLD
;
A
#
# COMPACT_ATOMS: atom_id res chain seq x y z
N MET A 1 -19.74 -8.90 10.13
CA MET A 1 -18.27 -8.99 10.24
C MET A 1 -17.71 -7.73 9.59
N PHE A 2 -16.87 -6.96 10.28
CA PHE A 2 -16.31 -5.70 9.78
C PHE A 2 -14.84 -5.92 9.37
N PRO A 3 -14.56 -6.25 8.10
CA PRO A 3 -13.21 -6.61 7.65
C PRO A 3 -12.18 -5.50 7.86
N GLU A 4 -12.61 -4.24 7.84
CA GLU A 4 -11.77 -3.05 8.03
C GLU A 4 -11.20 -3.02 9.45
N LYS A 5 -12.04 -3.30 10.45
CA LYS A 5 -11.60 -3.42 11.86
C LYS A 5 -10.61 -4.56 12.04
N GLU A 6 -10.81 -5.68 11.35
CA GLU A 6 -9.91 -6.83 11.38
C GLU A 6 -8.54 -6.48 10.74
N ILE A 7 -8.54 -5.78 9.60
CA ILE A 7 -7.32 -5.28 8.95
C ILE A 7 -6.55 -4.33 9.89
N VAL A 8 -7.23 -3.39 10.52
CA VAL A 8 -6.62 -2.47 11.51
C VAL A 8 -6.07 -3.24 12.71
N THR A 9 -6.77 -4.29 13.16
CA THR A 9 -6.30 -5.16 14.25
C THR A 9 -5.02 -5.90 13.86
N ILE A 10 -4.95 -6.47 12.66
CA ILE A 10 -3.74 -7.11 12.14
C ILE A 10 -2.58 -6.11 12.10
N TRP A 11 -2.84 -4.91 11.58
CA TRP A 11 -1.84 -3.84 11.52
C TRP A 11 -1.28 -3.46 12.89
N LEU A 12 -2.16 -3.25 13.88
CA LEU A 12 -1.76 -2.95 15.25
C LEU A 12 -0.97 -4.09 15.90
N ASN A 13 -1.38 -5.34 15.67
CA ASN A 13 -0.66 -6.51 16.16
C ASN A 13 0.76 -6.60 15.55
N GLN A 14 0.92 -6.29 14.25
CA GLN A 14 2.22 -6.23 13.58
C GLN A 14 3.14 -5.12 14.15
N GLN A 15 2.57 -4.10 14.80
CA GLN A 15 3.29 -3.02 15.50
C GLN A 15 3.60 -3.39 16.97
N GLY A 16 3.20 -4.60 17.40
CA GLY A 16 3.41 -5.13 18.74
C GLY A 16 2.42 -4.62 19.78
N TYR A 17 1.22 -4.18 19.37
CA TYR A 17 0.12 -3.91 20.29
C TYR A 17 -0.69 -5.18 20.54
N LEU A 18 -1.24 -5.29 21.74
CA LEU A 18 -2.37 -6.15 22.05
C LEU A 18 -3.65 -5.36 21.80
N VAL A 19 -4.63 -5.95 21.12
CA VAL A 19 -5.86 -5.25 20.72
C VAL A 19 -7.07 -5.93 21.33
N VAL A 20 -7.93 -5.12 21.95
CA VAL A 20 -9.27 -5.52 22.37
C VAL A 20 -10.27 -4.81 21.47
N ARG A 21 -11.24 -5.56 20.97
CA ARG A 21 -12.23 -5.05 20.02
C ARG A 21 -13.60 -4.93 20.65
N ASP A 22 -14.41 -4.05 20.05
CA ASP A 22 -15.84 -3.89 20.30
C ASP A 22 -16.17 -3.76 21.79
N ILE A 23 -15.48 -2.84 22.48
CA ILE A 23 -15.71 -2.59 23.91
C ILE A 23 -17.05 -1.87 24.07
N ASN A 24 -18.00 -2.53 24.73
CA ASN A 24 -19.31 -1.96 25.02
C ASN A 24 -19.18 -0.79 26.02
N ALA A 25 -19.55 0.41 25.58
CA ALA A 25 -19.58 1.62 26.40
C ALA A 25 -20.98 1.95 26.95
N GLY A 26 -21.99 1.13 26.65
CA GLY A 26 -23.38 1.31 27.03
C GLY A 26 -24.17 2.20 26.06
N LYS A 27 -25.50 2.22 26.20
CA LYS A 27 -26.44 2.99 25.36
C LYS A 27 -26.17 2.83 23.85
N ASN A 28 -25.96 1.59 23.39
CA ASN A 28 -25.64 1.23 22.01
C ASN A 28 -24.34 1.84 21.46
N LYS A 29 -23.41 2.27 22.33
CA LYS A 29 -22.09 2.75 21.93
C LYS A 29 -21.06 1.65 22.11
N VAL A 30 -20.24 1.46 21.09
CA VAL A 30 -19.20 0.45 21.05
C VAL A 30 -17.91 1.13 20.63
N VAL A 31 -16.84 0.96 21.40
CA VAL A 31 -15.50 1.39 20.99
C VAL A 31 -14.93 0.33 20.06
N ASP A 32 -14.49 0.73 18.87
CA ASP A 32 -14.07 -0.23 17.86
C ASP A 32 -12.86 -1.03 18.31
N CYS A 33 -11.80 -0.35 18.75
CA CYS A 33 -10.55 -0.97 19.14
C CYS A 33 -9.88 -0.19 20.28
N LEU A 34 -9.33 -0.93 21.24
CA LEU A 34 -8.38 -0.42 22.23
C LEU A 34 -7.08 -1.20 22.07
N ALA A 35 -6.04 -0.52 21.63
CA ALA A 35 -4.72 -1.08 21.43
C ALA A 35 -3.80 -0.67 22.57
N PHE A 36 -3.06 -1.60 23.15
CA PHE A 36 -2.11 -1.29 24.21
C PHE A 36 -0.82 -2.08 24.08
N LYS A 37 0.28 -1.45 24.51
CA LYS A 37 1.61 -2.02 24.48
C LYS A 37 2.13 -2.15 25.90
N LEU A 38 2.49 -3.38 26.27
CA LEU A 38 3.06 -3.70 27.56
C LEU A 38 4.58 -3.83 27.42
N GLU A 39 5.33 -3.27 28.36
CA GLU A 39 6.78 -3.46 28.47
C GLU A 39 7.09 -3.91 29.90
N LYS A 40 7.74 -5.07 30.05
CA LYS A 40 8.04 -5.70 31.36
C LYS A 40 6.80 -5.80 32.27
N GLY A 41 5.64 -6.09 31.68
CA GLY A 41 4.36 -6.23 32.39
C GLY A 41 3.66 -4.91 32.74
N GLN A 42 4.25 -3.75 32.41
CA GLN A 42 3.66 -2.43 32.65
C GLN A 42 3.09 -1.83 31.37
N LEU A 43 1.95 -1.14 31.49
CA LEU A 43 1.35 -0.41 30.38
C LEU A 43 2.23 0.78 29.97
N LYS A 44 2.81 0.71 28.77
CA LYS A 44 3.62 1.79 28.19
C LYS A 44 2.80 2.76 27.35
N LYS A 45 1.91 2.22 26.53
CA LYS A 45 1.10 3.01 25.60
C LYS A 45 -0.29 2.40 25.45
N ALA A 46 -1.31 3.24 25.41
CA ALA A 46 -2.68 2.88 25.08
C ALA A 46 -3.19 3.81 23.98
N ILE A 47 -3.95 3.24 23.05
CA ILE A 47 -4.52 3.94 21.89
C ILE A 47 -5.99 3.54 21.77
N HIS A 48 -6.87 4.53 21.85
CA HIS A 48 -8.26 4.39 21.44
C HIS A 48 -8.31 4.55 19.93
N VAL A 49 -8.76 3.49 19.23
CA VAL A 49 -8.84 3.45 17.78
C VAL A 49 -10.30 3.36 17.33
N GLU A 50 -10.68 4.24 16.42
CA GLU A 50 -11.97 4.19 15.71
C GLU A 50 -11.72 4.00 14.21
N VAL A 51 -12.54 3.16 13.57
CA VAL A 51 -12.39 2.82 12.15
C VAL A 51 -13.62 3.29 11.39
N SER A 52 -13.45 4.30 10.54
CA SER A 52 -14.51 4.90 9.72
C SER A 52 -14.14 4.81 8.25
N VAL A 53 -14.40 3.64 7.68
CA VAL A 53 -14.19 3.34 6.27
C VAL A 53 -15.56 3.22 5.64
N SER A 54 -15.85 4.10 4.68
CA SER A 54 -17.14 4.16 4.00
C SER A 54 -16.93 4.40 2.51
N VAL A 55 -17.70 3.68 1.70
CA VAL A 55 -17.78 3.89 0.26
C VAL A 55 -18.66 5.11 -0.08
N ALA A 56 -19.54 5.51 0.85
CA ALA A 56 -20.53 6.57 0.66
C ALA A 56 -20.05 7.97 1.09
N GLY A 57 -18.83 8.11 1.61
CA GLY A 57 -18.23 9.38 2.01
C GLY A 57 -17.78 9.44 3.48
N GLU A 58 -17.13 10.53 3.85
CA GLU A 58 -16.48 10.70 5.15
C GLU A 58 -17.46 11.22 6.23
N HIS A 59 -17.56 10.52 7.36
CA HIS A 59 -18.40 10.91 8.51
C HIS A 59 -17.56 11.47 9.66
N VAL A 60 -16.66 12.41 9.36
CA VAL A 60 -15.66 12.93 10.32
C VAL A 60 -16.30 13.47 11.62
N ALA A 61 -17.35 14.28 11.49
CA ALA A 61 -17.97 14.95 12.63
C ALA A 61 -18.64 13.98 13.62
N GLU A 62 -19.21 12.88 13.13
CA GLU A 62 -19.85 11.87 13.98
C GLU A 62 -18.80 11.07 14.75
N VAL A 63 -17.72 10.68 14.08
CA VAL A 63 -16.64 9.92 14.70
C VAL A 63 -15.89 10.77 15.72
N GLN A 64 -15.68 12.06 15.44
CA GLN A 64 -15.07 12.98 16.39
C GLN A 64 -15.88 13.11 17.69
N LYS A 65 -17.23 13.13 17.60
CA LYS A 65 -18.11 13.13 18.78
C LYS A 65 -17.95 11.87 19.64
N LYS A 66 -17.59 10.73 19.03
CA LYS A 66 -17.36 9.46 19.75
C LYS A 66 -16.13 9.53 20.66
N PHE A 67 -15.06 10.21 20.23
CA PHE A 67 -13.86 10.41 21.04
C PHE A 67 -14.06 11.33 22.25
N SER A 68 -15.01 12.26 22.17
CA SER A 68 -15.37 13.16 23.28
C SER A 68 -16.50 12.62 24.16
N ASP A 69 -17.06 11.45 23.84
CA ASP A 69 -18.19 10.91 24.58
C ASP A 69 -17.81 10.40 25.98
N ALA A 70 -18.49 10.91 27.00
CA ALA A 70 -18.17 10.59 28.40
C ALA A 70 -18.31 9.09 28.73
N LEU A 71 -19.25 8.37 28.09
CA LEU A 71 -19.43 6.93 28.32
C LEU A 71 -18.29 6.13 27.68
N VAL A 72 -17.88 6.51 26.48
CA VAL A 72 -16.73 5.91 25.78
C VAL A 72 -15.45 6.10 26.59
N GLN A 73 -15.17 7.33 27.02
CA GLN A 73 -13.98 7.64 27.81
C GLN A 73 -13.98 6.88 29.15
N LYS A 74 -15.15 6.77 29.80
CA LYS A 74 -15.30 6.00 31.04
C LYS A 74 -15.02 4.51 30.81
N ALA A 75 -15.56 3.92 29.75
CA ALA A 75 -15.35 2.50 29.42
C ALA A 75 -13.88 2.20 29.14
N ILE A 76 -13.19 3.06 28.38
CA ILE A 76 -11.75 2.92 28.09
C ILE A 76 -10.94 2.99 29.39
N ARG A 77 -11.19 4.01 30.24
CA ARG A 77 -10.48 4.15 31.52
C ARG A 77 -10.72 2.97 32.45
N GLN A 78 -11.93 2.43 32.49
CA GLN A 78 -12.24 1.21 33.26
C GLN A 78 -11.49 -0.01 32.73
N TYR A 79 -11.31 -0.11 31.41
CA TYR A 79 -10.56 -1.20 30.80
C TYR A 79 -9.06 -1.08 31.12
N LEU A 80 -8.49 0.12 30.99
CA LEU A 80 -7.07 0.39 31.28
C LEU A 80 -6.72 0.25 32.76
N ALA A 81 -7.66 0.56 33.67
CA ALA A 81 -7.48 0.41 35.11
C ALA A 81 -7.13 -1.02 35.56
N LYS A 82 -7.43 -2.03 34.73
CA LYS A 82 -7.07 -3.43 34.99
C LYS A 82 -5.56 -3.71 34.80
N TYR A 83 -4.86 -2.85 34.05
CA TYR A 83 -3.47 -3.06 33.63
C TYR A 83 -2.52 -1.97 34.14
N SER A 84 -3.03 -0.80 34.50
CA SER A 84 -2.24 0.31 35.02
C SER A 84 -3.11 1.33 35.77
N GLN A 85 -2.49 2.12 36.64
CA GLN A 85 -3.13 3.29 37.27
C GLN A 85 -3.23 4.50 36.32
N THR A 86 -2.50 4.48 35.20
CA THR A 86 -2.52 5.56 34.20
C THR A 86 -3.86 5.58 33.45
N LYS A 87 -4.44 6.79 33.34
CA LYS A 87 -5.69 7.03 32.61
C LYS A 87 -5.47 7.60 31.21
N ASP A 88 -4.22 7.82 30.83
CA ASP A 88 -3.85 8.47 29.58
C ASP A 88 -3.80 7.48 28.43
N TYR A 89 -4.34 7.91 27.30
CA TYR A 89 -4.31 7.18 26.04
C TYR A 89 -4.34 8.17 24.89
N SER A 90 -3.74 7.81 23.76
CA SER A 90 -3.82 8.59 22.52
C SER A 90 -5.05 8.18 21.71
N LYS A 91 -5.50 9.05 20.81
CA LYS A 91 -6.66 8.82 19.94
C LYS A 91 -6.19 8.65 18.50
N LEU A 92 -6.68 7.63 17.83
CA LEU A 92 -6.36 7.31 16.44
C LEU A 92 -7.65 7.05 15.66
N LEU A 93 -7.82 7.73 14.54
CA LEU A 93 -8.90 7.52 13.60
C LEU A 93 -8.33 6.94 12.30
N VAL A 94 -8.83 5.78 11.89
CA VAL A 94 -8.51 5.19 10.59
C VAL A 94 -9.67 5.41 9.63
N MET A 95 -9.44 6.06 8.49
CA MET A 95 -10.49 6.40 7.52
C MET A 95 -9.99 6.56 6.08
N ASN A 96 -10.92 6.64 5.13
CA ASN A 96 -10.64 6.78 3.68
C ASN A 96 -10.20 8.21 3.25
N SER A 97 -9.68 9.00 4.18
CA SER A 97 -9.32 10.41 3.93
C SER A 97 -7.80 10.58 3.84
N PRO A 98 -7.22 10.71 2.64
CA PRO A 98 -5.77 10.89 2.49
C PRO A 98 -5.29 12.31 2.85
N SER A 99 -6.20 13.28 3.01
CA SER A 99 -5.84 14.69 3.15
C SER A 99 -5.73 15.18 4.60
N LEU A 100 -6.24 14.42 5.58
CA LEU A 100 -6.26 14.81 6.98
C LEU A 100 -5.25 13.98 7.78
N GLU A 101 -4.24 14.63 8.36
CA GLU A 101 -3.28 13.97 9.26
C GLU A 101 -3.73 14.03 10.74
N LYS A 102 -4.48 15.07 11.12
CA LYS A 102 -4.95 15.29 12.49
C LYS A 102 -6.27 16.04 12.54
N ILE A 103 -7.08 15.74 13.56
CA ILE A 103 -8.29 16.49 13.92
C ILE A 103 -8.24 16.78 15.42
N GLY A 104 -7.85 18.01 15.79
CA GLY A 104 -7.61 18.36 17.19
C GLY A 104 -6.51 17.50 17.81
N ASP A 105 -6.85 16.71 18.82
CA ASP A 105 -5.94 15.76 19.49
C ASP A 105 -6.01 14.33 18.93
N ILE A 106 -6.75 14.12 17.84
CA ILE A 106 -6.91 12.82 17.18
C ILE A 106 -5.92 12.71 16.02
N GLU A 107 -5.07 11.68 16.05
CA GLU A 107 -4.25 11.29 14.91
C GLU A 107 -5.14 10.62 13.87
N VAL A 108 -4.99 11.00 12.59
CA VAL A 108 -5.75 10.40 11.49
C VAL A 108 -4.78 9.63 10.60
N LYS A 109 -5.14 8.39 10.29
CA LYS A 109 -4.38 7.52 9.40
C LYS A 109 -5.26 7.10 8.22
N PRO A 110 -4.80 7.30 6.97
CA PRO A 110 -5.50 6.79 5.81
C PRO A 110 -5.58 5.25 5.86
N PHE A 111 -6.78 4.71 5.63
CA PHE A 111 -7.00 3.26 5.65
C PHE A 111 -6.19 2.56 4.56
N GLU A 112 -5.97 3.21 3.42
CA GLU A 112 -5.16 2.69 2.31
C GLU A 112 -3.72 2.45 2.75
N ALA A 113 -3.14 3.36 3.53
CA ALA A 113 -1.79 3.20 4.06
C ALA A 113 -1.72 2.01 5.04
N VAL A 114 -2.72 1.87 5.92
CA VAL A 114 -2.84 0.72 6.84
C VAL A 114 -2.95 -0.59 6.05
N PHE A 115 -3.81 -0.62 5.04
CA PHE A 115 -4.04 -1.78 4.20
C PHE A 115 -2.77 -2.24 3.46
N ILE A 116 -2.06 -1.29 2.84
CA ILE A 116 -0.80 -1.54 2.12
C ILE A 116 0.26 -2.11 3.08
N GLU A 117 0.44 -1.51 4.26
CA GLU A 117 1.38 -2.00 5.27
C GLU A 117 1.06 -3.44 5.71
N VAL A 118 -0.22 -3.76 5.89
CA VAL A 118 -0.66 -5.14 6.22
C VAL A 118 -0.31 -6.09 5.09
N LEU A 119 -0.69 -5.78 3.85
CA LEU A 119 -0.40 -6.63 2.70
C LEU A 119 1.10 -6.89 2.54
N ALA A 120 1.93 -5.87 2.69
CA ALA A 120 3.39 -6.01 2.59
C ALA A 120 3.94 -7.04 3.57
N LYS A 121 3.43 -7.05 4.80
CA LYS A 121 3.90 -7.90 5.91
C LYS A 121 3.20 -9.28 6.02
N LEU A 122 2.15 -9.54 5.25
CA LEU A 122 1.49 -10.85 5.26
C LEU A 122 2.45 -11.95 4.77
N ASP A 123 2.66 -12.97 5.62
CA ASP A 123 3.45 -14.15 5.28
C ASP A 123 2.57 -15.23 4.60
N ARG A 124 3.15 -16.41 4.35
CA ARG A 124 2.48 -17.54 3.68
C ARG A 124 1.93 -18.61 4.62
N LYS A 125 1.89 -18.34 5.92
CA LYS A 125 1.37 -19.32 6.88
C LYS A 125 -0.10 -19.58 6.63
N ASP A 126 -0.56 -20.76 7.04
CA ASP A 126 -1.97 -21.07 6.99
C ASP A 126 -2.67 -20.37 8.17
N TYR A 127 -3.51 -19.38 7.86
CA TYR A 127 -4.28 -18.65 8.85
C TYR A 127 -5.73 -19.09 8.80
N SER A 128 -6.27 -19.48 9.96
CA SER A 128 -7.70 -19.79 10.13
C SER A 128 -8.60 -18.57 9.99
N ASN A 129 -8.05 -17.36 10.14
CA ASN A 129 -8.80 -16.12 10.02
C ASN A 129 -9.17 -15.85 8.55
N PRO A 130 -10.47 -15.79 8.20
CA PRO A 130 -10.90 -15.66 6.81
C PRO A 130 -10.49 -14.32 6.18
N THR A 131 -10.41 -13.22 6.95
CA THR A 131 -9.91 -11.94 6.44
C THR A 131 -8.44 -12.06 6.08
N VAL A 132 -7.60 -12.60 6.97
CA VAL A 132 -6.17 -12.81 6.69
C VAL A 132 -5.99 -13.70 5.46
N ARG A 133 -6.75 -14.80 5.39
CA ARG A 133 -6.70 -15.73 4.27
C ARG A 133 -7.11 -15.06 2.95
N THR A 134 -8.15 -14.24 2.97
CA THR A 134 -8.59 -13.48 1.80
C THR A 134 -7.53 -12.48 1.34
N LEU A 135 -6.89 -11.78 2.29
CA LEU A 135 -5.80 -10.86 1.98
C LEU A 135 -4.56 -11.58 1.43
N GLN A 136 -4.24 -12.78 1.92
CA GLN A 136 -3.18 -13.62 1.36
C GLN A 136 -3.48 -14.05 -0.07
N LEU A 137 -4.72 -14.46 -0.36
CA LEU A 137 -5.16 -14.81 -1.71
C LEU A 137 -5.09 -13.59 -2.62
N LEU A 138 -5.59 -12.44 -2.16
CA LEU A 138 -5.49 -11.17 -2.89
C LEU A 138 -4.03 -10.82 -3.19
N LYS A 139 -3.15 -10.86 -2.19
CA LYS A 139 -1.70 -10.65 -2.36
C LYS A 139 -1.12 -11.61 -3.39
N HIS A 140 -1.46 -12.89 -3.31
CA HIS A 140 -0.99 -13.88 -4.27
C HIS A 140 -1.48 -13.53 -5.68
N THR A 141 -2.78 -13.32 -5.89
CA THR A 141 -3.36 -13.01 -7.20
C THR A 141 -2.72 -11.76 -7.80
N ILE A 142 -2.59 -10.69 -7.01
CA ILE A 142 -1.89 -9.45 -7.39
C ILE A 142 -0.46 -9.75 -7.85
N LEU A 143 0.26 -10.61 -7.12
CA LEU A 143 1.67 -10.92 -7.41
C LEU A 143 1.85 -11.90 -8.58
N THR A 144 0.90 -12.81 -8.82
CA THR A 144 1.07 -13.88 -9.82
C THR A 144 0.51 -13.54 -11.19
N GLU A 145 -0.45 -12.62 -11.27
CA GLU A 145 -1.18 -12.29 -12.49
C GLU A 145 -1.15 -10.78 -12.79
N PRO A 146 -0.06 -10.29 -13.41
CA PRO A 146 0.12 -8.86 -13.68
C PRO A 146 -0.95 -8.27 -14.62
N GLU A 147 -1.58 -9.08 -15.49
CA GLU A 147 -2.69 -8.63 -16.33
C GLU A 147 -3.97 -8.36 -15.52
N GLN A 148 -4.31 -9.26 -14.59
CA GLN A 148 -5.44 -9.05 -13.69
C GLN A 148 -5.20 -7.86 -12.75
N LEU A 149 -3.96 -7.72 -12.28
CA LEU A 149 -3.54 -6.54 -11.51
C LEU A 149 -3.79 -5.26 -12.30
N ARG A 150 -3.35 -5.20 -13.57
CA ARG A 150 -3.58 -4.04 -14.43
C ARG A 150 -5.07 -3.74 -14.59
N ALA A 151 -5.90 -4.75 -14.87
CA ALA A 151 -7.33 -4.57 -15.03
C ALA A 151 -8.00 -4.05 -13.74
N LEU A 152 -7.61 -4.59 -12.57
CA LEU A 152 -8.05 -4.10 -11.26
C LEU A 152 -7.62 -2.64 -11.03
N MET A 153 -6.37 -2.31 -11.36
CA MET A 153 -5.83 -0.95 -11.20
C MET A 153 -6.51 0.06 -12.12
N GLU A 154 -6.79 -0.30 -13.37
CA GLU A 154 -7.57 0.51 -14.31
C GLU A 154 -8.99 0.74 -13.76
N GLY A 155 -9.63 -0.31 -13.21
CA GLY A 155 -10.93 -0.20 -12.54
C GLY A 155 -10.91 0.72 -11.30
N PHE A 156 -9.90 0.60 -10.44
CA PHE A 156 -9.76 1.47 -9.26
C PHE A 156 -9.54 2.93 -9.64
N LYS A 157 -8.78 3.19 -10.71
CA LYS A 157 -8.53 4.53 -11.23
C LYS A 157 -9.79 5.16 -11.83
N GLN A 158 -10.60 4.37 -12.56
CA GLN A 158 -11.86 4.83 -13.12
C GLN A 158 -12.89 5.17 -12.03
N ASN A 159 -12.87 4.44 -10.92
CA ASN A 159 -13.82 4.62 -9.82
C ASN A 159 -13.34 5.61 -8.75
N GLY A 160 -12.15 6.22 -8.90
CA GLY A 160 -11.58 7.15 -7.92
C GLY A 160 -11.27 6.52 -6.55
N ALA A 161 -11.28 5.19 -6.45
CA ALA A 161 -11.15 4.45 -5.20
C ALA A 161 -9.71 4.44 -4.66
N ILE A 162 -8.71 4.68 -5.51
CA ILE A 162 -7.29 4.71 -5.14
C ILE A 162 -6.62 5.86 -5.89
N SER A 163 -5.85 6.68 -5.17
CA SER A 163 -5.08 7.76 -5.79
C SER A 163 -3.88 7.22 -6.58
N ASN A 164 -3.40 7.94 -7.60
CA ASN A 164 -2.20 7.56 -8.34
C ASN A 164 -0.97 7.45 -7.42
N GLN A 165 -0.86 8.29 -6.38
CA GLN A 165 0.23 8.23 -5.40
C GLN A 165 0.17 6.96 -4.55
N THR A 166 -1.03 6.57 -4.11
CA THR A 166 -1.24 5.33 -3.34
C THR A 166 -0.91 4.10 -4.17
N LEU A 167 -1.26 4.15 -5.46
CA LEU A 167 -0.98 3.11 -6.43
C LEU A 167 0.53 2.99 -6.71
N GLU A 168 1.24 4.10 -6.85
CA GLU A 168 2.70 4.13 -6.94
C GLU A 168 3.36 3.54 -5.69
N ALA A 169 2.93 3.95 -4.49
CA ALA A 169 3.47 3.43 -3.23
C ALA A 169 3.23 1.92 -3.09
N MET A 170 2.07 1.43 -3.52
CA MET A 170 1.77 0.00 -3.54
C MET A 170 2.70 -0.74 -4.52
N LEU A 171 2.88 -0.24 -5.74
CA LEU A 171 3.80 -0.84 -6.72
C LEU A 171 5.25 -0.82 -6.22
N GLU A 172 5.69 0.27 -5.61
CA GLU A 172 7.04 0.38 -5.03
C GLU A 172 7.25 -0.67 -3.94
N GLN A 173 6.32 -0.78 -2.98
CA GLN A 173 6.41 -1.79 -1.93
C GLN A 173 6.35 -3.23 -2.46
N LEU A 174 5.49 -3.48 -3.46
CA LEU A 174 5.41 -4.80 -4.08
C LEU A 174 6.69 -5.13 -4.88
N SER A 175 7.34 -4.14 -5.50
CA SER A 175 8.58 -4.32 -6.27
C SER A 175 9.76 -4.78 -5.41
N HIS A 176 9.75 -4.45 -4.12
CA HIS A 176 10.73 -4.92 -3.15
C HIS A 176 10.49 -6.36 -2.67
N LEU A 177 9.35 -6.97 -3.03
CA LEU A 177 9.08 -8.38 -2.71
C LEU A 177 9.86 -9.29 -3.69
N PRO A 178 10.73 -10.20 -3.18
CA PRO A 178 11.51 -11.11 -4.02
C PRO A 178 10.65 -11.96 -4.96
N GLU A 179 9.41 -12.22 -4.55
CA GLU A 179 8.46 -13.06 -5.27
C GLU A 179 7.84 -12.33 -6.45
N MET A 180 7.61 -11.02 -6.32
CA MET A 180 7.19 -10.18 -7.44
C MET A 180 8.29 -10.19 -8.50
N MET A 181 9.54 -9.95 -8.10
CA MET A 181 10.69 -10.00 -9.01
C MET A 181 10.81 -11.36 -9.70
N ARG A 182 10.55 -12.47 -8.99
CA ARG A 182 10.55 -13.81 -9.59
C ARG A 182 9.42 -14.03 -10.59
N VAL A 183 8.24 -13.45 -10.37
CA VAL A 183 7.12 -13.53 -11.32
C VAL A 183 7.34 -12.60 -12.51
N LEU A 184 7.80 -11.37 -12.29
CA LEU A 184 8.12 -10.40 -13.33
C LEU A 184 9.29 -10.86 -14.23
N ALA A 185 10.25 -11.60 -13.67
CA ALA A 185 11.34 -12.21 -14.43
C ALA A 185 10.91 -13.33 -15.39
N LYS A 186 9.67 -13.84 -15.29
CA LYS A 186 9.18 -14.86 -16.22
C LYS A 186 8.97 -14.24 -17.61
N SER A 187 9.57 -14.85 -18.63
CA SER A 187 9.53 -14.41 -20.03
C SER A 187 8.13 -14.13 -20.57
N ARG A 188 7.11 -14.88 -20.13
CA ARG A 188 5.70 -14.67 -20.50
C ARG A 188 5.13 -13.31 -20.08
N ASN A 189 5.70 -12.68 -19.05
CA ASN A 189 5.22 -11.41 -18.47
C ASN A 189 5.91 -10.18 -19.07
N LYS A 190 6.90 -10.34 -19.96
CA LYS A 190 7.66 -9.22 -20.54
C LYS A 190 6.78 -8.23 -21.29
N ARG A 191 5.87 -8.70 -22.15
CA ARG A 191 4.97 -7.81 -22.91
C ARG A 191 4.02 -7.01 -22.01
N VAL A 192 3.48 -7.66 -20.99
CA VAL A 192 2.56 -7.04 -20.02
C VAL A 192 3.26 -5.95 -19.22
N LEU A 193 4.51 -6.21 -18.79
CA LEU A 193 5.35 -5.20 -18.14
C LEU A 193 5.61 -4.02 -19.07
N GLU A 194 6.08 -4.28 -20.29
CA GLU A 194 6.35 -3.24 -21.29
C GLU A 194 5.13 -2.34 -21.54
N GLU A 195 3.93 -2.90 -21.59
CA GLU A 195 2.70 -2.13 -21.78
C GLU A 195 2.22 -1.42 -20.52
N SER A 196 2.39 -2.03 -19.34
CA SER A 196 2.03 -1.40 -18.06
C SER A 196 2.93 -0.21 -17.74
N PHE A 197 4.20 -0.28 -18.15
CA PHE A 197 5.13 0.85 -18.02
C PHE A 197 4.82 2.00 -18.98
N LYS A 198 4.31 1.72 -20.20
CA LYS A 198 3.99 2.76 -21.21
C LYS A 198 2.94 3.80 -20.77
N GLY A 199 2.06 3.45 -19.82
CA GLY A 199 1.03 4.36 -19.28
C GLY A 199 1.30 4.87 -17.86
N SER A 200 2.43 4.47 -17.26
CA SER A 200 2.77 4.78 -15.87
C SER A 200 3.73 5.97 -15.77
N PRO A 201 3.81 6.66 -14.62
CA PRO A 201 4.86 7.64 -14.35
C PRO A 201 6.28 7.04 -14.35
N LEU A 202 6.42 5.72 -14.25
CA LEU A 202 7.65 4.96 -14.45
C LEU A 202 8.05 4.84 -15.93
N ALA A 203 7.25 5.38 -16.87
CA ALA A 203 7.69 5.58 -18.26
C ALA A 203 8.87 6.56 -18.35
N LYS A 204 9.01 7.45 -17.35
CA LYS A 204 10.13 8.38 -17.27
C LYS A 204 11.41 7.60 -16.92
N PRO A 205 12.48 7.72 -17.72
CA PRO A 205 13.73 6.99 -17.49
C PRO A 205 14.30 7.22 -16.09
N GLU A 206 14.14 8.43 -15.54
CA GLU A 206 14.67 8.78 -14.22
C GLU A 206 13.92 8.09 -13.08
N ALA A 207 12.59 7.96 -13.19
CA ALA A 207 11.76 7.30 -12.18
C ALA A 207 11.99 5.78 -12.19
N LEU A 208 12.09 5.19 -13.38
CA LEU A 208 12.45 3.77 -13.54
C LEU A 208 13.86 3.49 -13.03
N ALA A 209 14.84 4.34 -13.36
CA ALA A 209 16.21 4.17 -12.90
C ALA A 209 16.31 4.24 -11.37
N LYS A 210 15.61 5.17 -10.73
CA LYS A 210 15.54 5.25 -9.26
C LYS A 210 14.98 3.97 -8.65
N LEU A 211 13.87 3.46 -9.20
CA LEU A 211 13.23 2.25 -8.71
C LEU A 211 14.11 1.01 -8.92
N VAL A 212 14.79 0.90 -10.06
CA VAL A 212 15.73 -0.19 -10.36
C VAL A 212 16.96 -0.13 -9.43
N ILE A 213 17.50 1.06 -9.17
CA ILE A 213 18.65 1.22 -8.27
C ILE A 213 18.26 0.90 -6.81
N SER A 214 17.07 1.28 -6.36
CA SER A 214 16.62 1.03 -4.99
C SER A 214 16.24 -0.43 -4.72
N SER A 215 15.92 -1.21 -5.76
CA SER A 215 15.43 -2.58 -5.63
C SER A 215 16.45 -3.67 -6.01
N LEU A 216 17.55 -3.33 -6.69
CA LEU A 216 18.59 -4.29 -7.06
C LEU A 216 19.70 -4.39 -6.01
N THR A 217 20.14 -5.62 -5.73
CA THR A 217 21.41 -5.86 -5.01
C THR A 217 22.60 -5.46 -5.88
N THR A 218 23.76 -5.17 -5.27
CA THR A 218 25.01 -4.81 -6.00
C THR A 218 25.37 -5.83 -7.09
N ARG A 219 25.13 -7.13 -6.81
CA ARG A 219 25.37 -8.22 -7.78
C ARG A 219 24.40 -8.16 -8.95
N SER A 220 23.11 -8.01 -8.67
CA SER A 220 22.07 -7.91 -9.71
C SER A 220 22.18 -6.62 -10.52
N PHE A 221 22.60 -5.52 -9.87
CA PHE A 221 22.87 -4.23 -10.51
C PHE A 221 24.02 -4.34 -11.50
N ASN A 222 25.13 -4.96 -11.11
CA ASN A 222 26.27 -5.19 -12.02
C ASN A 222 25.90 -6.09 -13.21
N GLN A 223 25.04 -7.09 -12.99
CA GLN A 223 24.54 -7.94 -14.07
C GLN A 223 23.60 -7.17 -15.00
N PHE A 224 22.71 -6.33 -14.45
CA PHE A 224 21.85 -5.43 -15.21
C PHE A 224 22.66 -4.45 -16.06
N LEU A 225 23.67 -3.79 -15.49
CA LEU A 225 24.57 -2.90 -16.25
C LEU A 225 25.27 -3.67 -17.37
N LYS A 226 25.74 -4.89 -17.11
CA LYS A 226 26.40 -5.72 -18.11
C LYS A 226 25.46 -6.05 -19.29
N GLU A 227 24.20 -6.36 -19.04
CA GLU A 227 23.20 -6.59 -20.09
C GLU A 227 22.80 -5.30 -20.83
N LEU A 228 22.67 -4.18 -20.10
CA LEU A 228 22.36 -2.86 -20.66
C LEU A 228 23.45 -2.40 -21.64
N PHE A 229 24.71 -2.51 -21.25
CA PHE A 229 25.86 -2.15 -22.08
C PHE A 229 26.16 -3.17 -23.18
N GLN A 230 25.66 -4.41 -23.08
CA GLN A 230 25.67 -5.36 -24.20
C GLN A 230 24.67 -4.94 -25.29
N HIS A 231 23.51 -4.38 -24.90
CA HIS A 231 22.54 -3.84 -25.85
C HIS A 231 22.99 -2.54 -26.54
N GLU A 232 23.80 -1.70 -25.89
CA GLU A 232 24.39 -0.51 -26.55
C GLU A 232 25.31 -0.89 -27.72
N LYS A 233 26.04 -2.01 -27.62
CA LYS A 233 26.85 -2.53 -28.73
C LYS A 233 26.01 -3.01 -29.92
N ALA A 234 24.73 -3.32 -29.71
CA ALA A 234 23.80 -3.78 -30.76
C ALA A 234 23.10 -2.65 -31.52
N LYS A 235 23.21 -1.39 -31.09
CA LYS A 235 22.59 -0.23 -31.75
C LYS A 235 23.62 0.79 -32.27
N ARG A 236 24.58 0.34 -33.08
CA ARG A 236 25.08 1.21 -34.15
C ARG A 236 24.03 1.23 -35.26
N PHE A 237 23.07 2.14 -35.15
CA PHE A 237 22.21 2.51 -36.28
C PHE A 237 23.11 2.95 -37.44
N THR A 238 23.31 2.07 -38.42
CA THR A 238 23.77 2.50 -39.75
C THR A 238 22.72 3.47 -40.27
N LYS A 239 23.03 4.77 -40.27
CA LYS A 239 22.27 5.76 -41.05
C LYS A 239 22.15 5.21 -42.46
N LYS A 240 20.93 4.83 -42.87
CA LYS A 240 20.61 4.61 -44.29
C LYS A 240 21.03 5.89 -45.01
N LYS A 241 22.05 5.81 -45.88
CA LYS A 241 22.31 6.87 -46.85
C LYS A 241 21.02 7.02 -47.66
N SER A 242 20.48 8.24 -47.69
CA SER A 242 19.37 8.60 -48.58
C SER A 242 19.73 8.27 -50.03
N PRO A 243 18.76 7.89 -50.87
CA PRO A 243 19.02 7.65 -52.28
C PRO A 243 19.48 8.97 -52.90
N LYS A 244 20.66 8.97 -53.53
CA LYS A 244 21.13 10.09 -54.35
C LYS A 244 20.06 10.37 -55.40
N GLN A 245 19.50 11.59 -55.38
CA GLN A 245 18.73 12.13 -56.49
C GLN A 245 19.58 12.01 -57.75
N LYS A 246 19.04 11.33 -58.78
CA LYS A 246 19.60 11.40 -60.12
C LYS A 246 19.36 12.82 -60.63
N THR A 247 20.41 13.60 -60.82
CA THR A 247 20.38 14.83 -61.59
C THR A 247 20.07 14.46 -63.05
N LEU A 248 19.02 15.07 -63.60
CA LEU A 248 18.71 15.04 -65.03
C LEU A 248 19.88 15.64 -65.81
N GLN A 249 20.71 14.80 -66.42
CA GLN A 249 21.42 15.17 -67.65
C GLN A 249 20.43 15.06 -68.80
N VAL A 250 19.69 16.13 -69.06
CA VAL A 250 19.11 16.40 -70.38
C VAL A 250 19.12 17.92 -70.55
N PHE A 251 20.23 18.44 -71.03
CA PHE A 251 20.33 19.57 -71.95
C PHE A 251 21.72 19.46 -72.60
N LEU A 252 21.75 19.54 -73.95
CA LEU A 252 22.81 19.15 -74.89
C LEU A 252 22.69 17.65 -75.23
N ASP A 253 21.98 17.23 -76.29
CA ASP A 253 21.98 17.72 -77.68
C ASP A 253 20.59 18.10 -78.25
#